data_AF-A0A9W7ENE8-F1
#
_entry.id   AF-A0A9W7ENE8-F1
#
_cell.length_a   1.000
_cell.length_b   1.000
_cell.length_c   1.000
_cell.angle_alpha   90.00
_cell.angle_beta   90.00
_cell.angle_gamma   90.00
#
_symmetry.space_group_name_H-M   'P 1'
#
loop_
_entity.id
_entity.type
_entity.pdbx_description
1 polymer ?
#
loop_
_entity_poly.entity_id
_entity_poly.type
_entity_poly.pdbx_seq_one_letter_code
_entity_poly.pdbx_strand_id
1 'polypeptide(L)'
;MRGIIALFYLLATPSSALLPSLPAFKVSVPKSATKAAVPPPLRSSTQDIEIQLSQDQCALTPPGYGFDAGAERIMKEGGTTGYINAFVDELIPNVVEKMYSSSSSSSSSSDLAATISGVALVYTRAGHFHGVFTERDYVLWSTSRDVSSTLPERMKFSNSEESEIGRYSTPADKVVTASMTDNASSLLKKMKDSNIRHLLLTKSADVPEGEEDVVGVISMRRIMNVVVSDERLSLQALAKVRNWRNVHEERTMTNEYHILTRRFAPRLAEIPYSRIVL
;
A
#
# COMPACT_ATOMS: atom_id res chain seq x y z
N MET A 1 -47.08 40.26 35.72
CA MET A 1 -45.62 40.48 35.67
C MET A 1 -45.19 40.46 34.21
N ARG A 2 -44.57 41.55 33.77
CA ARG A 2 -43.89 41.72 32.46
C ARG A 2 -42.63 40.82 32.50
N GLY A 3 -42.23 39.98 31.54
CA GLY A 3 -42.33 40.01 30.09
C GLY A 3 -40.98 40.50 29.53
N ILE A 4 -40.11 39.58 29.05
CA ILE A 4 -39.06 39.76 28.00
C ILE A 4 -38.64 38.35 27.56
N ILE A 5 -39.01 37.96 26.33
CA ILE A 5 -38.44 36.83 25.59
C ILE A 5 -37.53 37.47 24.54
N ALA A 6 -36.22 37.27 24.68
CA ALA A 6 -35.24 37.75 23.72
C ALA A 6 -35.15 36.75 22.56
N LEU A 7 -35.79 37.11 21.46
CA LEU A 7 -35.78 36.41 20.17
C LEU A 7 -34.57 36.93 19.37
N PHE A 8 -33.45 36.20 19.37
CA PHE A 8 -32.31 36.50 18.51
C PHE A 8 -32.54 35.91 17.11
N TYR A 9 -33.02 36.72 16.19
CA TYR A 9 -33.00 36.43 14.76
C TYR A 9 -31.59 36.68 14.22
N LEU A 10 -30.84 35.61 13.97
CA LEU A 10 -29.56 35.67 13.26
C LEU A 10 -29.84 35.58 11.75
N LEU A 11 -29.88 36.73 11.07
CA LEU A 11 -29.93 36.85 9.62
C LEU A 11 -28.57 36.42 9.04
N ALA A 12 -28.51 35.20 8.51
CA ALA A 12 -27.40 34.75 7.67
C ALA A 12 -27.64 35.24 6.23
N THR A 13 -26.87 36.23 5.80
CA THR A 13 -26.80 36.66 4.40
C THR A 13 -25.97 35.67 3.58
N PRO A 14 -26.45 35.18 2.42
CA PRO A 14 -25.62 34.39 1.51
C PRO A 14 -24.61 35.32 0.83
N SER A 15 -23.36 35.24 1.26
CA SER A 15 -22.24 35.88 0.57
C SER A 15 -21.91 35.05 -0.68
N SER A 16 -22.46 35.45 -1.83
CA SER A 16 -22.12 34.90 -3.14
C SER A 16 -20.65 35.23 -3.47
N ALA A 17 -19.74 34.34 -3.08
CA ALA A 17 -18.36 34.38 -3.54
C ALA A 17 -18.33 33.96 -5.03
N LEU A 18 -18.09 34.93 -5.89
CA LEU A 18 -17.75 34.75 -7.30
C LEU A 18 -16.48 33.90 -7.41
N LEU A 19 -16.62 32.66 -7.87
CA LEU A 19 -15.49 31.83 -8.26
C LEU A 19 -14.78 32.46 -9.47
N PRO A 20 -13.44 32.59 -9.47
CA PRO A 20 -12.70 33.06 -10.63
C PRO A 20 -12.86 32.04 -11.77
N SER A 21 -13.35 32.49 -12.93
CA SER A 21 -13.42 31.66 -14.13
C SER A 21 -12.00 31.31 -14.58
N LEU A 22 -11.63 30.04 -14.47
CA LEU A 22 -10.37 29.56 -15.01
C LEU A 22 -10.38 29.69 -16.55
N PRO A 23 -9.29 30.15 -17.17
CA PRO A 23 -9.19 30.22 -18.62
C PRO A 23 -9.25 28.81 -19.21
N ALA A 24 -10.11 28.63 -20.21
CA ALA A 24 -10.23 27.38 -20.95
C ALA A 24 -8.90 27.07 -21.66
N PHE A 25 -8.16 26.08 -21.14
CA PHE A 25 -7.02 25.51 -21.82
C PHE A 25 -7.51 24.74 -23.06
N LYS A 26 -7.48 25.38 -24.22
CA LYS A 26 -7.58 24.70 -25.52
C LYS A 26 -6.31 23.89 -25.74
N VAL A 27 -6.34 22.63 -25.34
CA VAL A 27 -5.34 21.64 -25.76
C VAL A 27 -5.64 21.30 -27.23
N SER A 28 -4.89 21.91 -28.15
CA SER A 28 -4.86 21.49 -29.55
C SER A 28 -4.12 20.17 -29.64
N VAL A 29 -4.87 19.07 -29.80
CA VAL A 29 -4.28 17.77 -30.15
C VAL A 29 -3.76 17.86 -31.59
N PRO A 30 -2.43 17.75 -31.82
CA PRO A 30 -1.92 17.68 -33.19
C PRO A 30 -2.38 16.37 -33.82
N LYS A 31 -3.19 16.47 -34.89
CA LYS A 31 -3.45 15.37 -35.81
C LYS A 31 -2.15 15.02 -36.53
N SER A 32 -1.34 14.14 -35.92
CA SER A 32 -0.28 13.43 -36.63
C SER A 32 -0.92 12.31 -37.44
N ALA A 33 -1.06 12.52 -38.74
CA ALA A 33 -1.36 11.47 -39.71
C ALA A 33 -0.09 10.64 -39.91
N THR A 34 0.13 9.64 -39.05
CA THR A 34 1.17 8.64 -39.27
C THR A 34 0.57 7.48 -40.05
N LYS A 35 0.94 7.43 -41.33
CA LYS A 35 0.70 6.33 -42.26
C LYS A 35 1.19 5.04 -41.60
N ALA A 36 0.24 4.17 -41.22
CA ALA A 36 0.51 2.90 -40.56
C ALA A 36 1.31 1.98 -41.49
N ALA A 37 2.63 1.92 -41.27
CA ALA A 37 3.43 0.80 -41.71
C ALA A 37 3.07 -0.37 -40.79
N VAL A 38 2.45 -1.41 -41.36
CA VAL A 38 2.12 -2.66 -40.68
C VAL A 38 3.43 -3.24 -40.12
N PRO A 39 3.61 -3.31 -38.79
CA PRO A 39 4.76 -3.98 -38.23
C PRO A 39 4.65 -5.50 -38.51
N PRO A 40 5.76 -6.17 -38.81
CA PRO A 40 5.76 -7.63 -38.96
C PRO A 40 5.26 -8.27 -37.65
N PRO A 41 4.55 -9.42 -37.72
CA PRO A 41 4.02 -10.08 -36.55
C PRO A 41 5.17 -10.45 -35.60
N LEU A 42 5.24 -9.77 -34.46
CA LEU A 42 6.02 -10.19 -33.31
C LEU A 42 5.50 -11.56 -32.90
N ARG A 43 6.24 -12.61 -33.23
CA ARG A 43 6.07 -13.95 -32.67
C ARG A 43 6.13 -13.80 -31.15
N SER A 44 4.97 -13.81 -30.51
CA SER A 44 4.83 -14.03 -29.07
C SER A 44 5.18 -15.48 -28.79
N SER A 45 6.47 -15.82 -28.79
CA SER A 45 6.94 -16.93 -27.98
C SER A 45 6.93 -16.45 -26.53
N THR A 46 5.75 -16.48 -25.93
CA THR A 46 5.61 -16.63 -24.48
C THR A 46 6.09 -18.06 -24.18
N GLN A 47 7.39 -18.27 -24.30
CA GLN A 47 8.01 -19.26 -23.44
C GLN A 47 7.90 -18.63 -22.06
N ASP A 48 7.03 -19.21 -21.26
CA ASP A 48 7.13 -19.13 -19.82
C ASP A 48 8.55 -19.57 -19.48
N ILE A 49 9.47 -18.60 -19.47
CA ILE A 49 10.74 -18.75 -18.78
C ILE A 49 10.33 -18.69 -17.32
N GLU A 50 9.87 -19.85 -16.84
CA GLU A 50 9.90 -20.22 -15.45
C GLU A 50 11.38 -20.10 -15.06
N ILE A 51 11.77 -18.90 -14.64
CA ILE A 51 13.05 -18.68 -13.99
C ILE A 51 12.91 -19.42 -12.67
N GLN A 52 13.17 -20.73 -12.71
CA GLN A 52 13.56 -21.52 -11.54
C GLN A 52 14.93 -20.98 -11.10
N LEU A 53 14.90 -19.78 -10.50
CA LEU A 53 15.93 -19.32 -9.60
C LEU A 53 15.98 -20.37 -8.51
N SER A 54 17.01 -21.22 -8.56
CA SER A 54 17.35 -22.16 -7.51
C SER A 54 17.28 -21.42 -6.17
N GLN A 55 16.23 -21.68 -5.39
CA GLN A 55 15.84 -20.91 -4.20
C GLN A 55 16.93 -20.87 -3.12
N ASP A 56 17.93 -21.74 -3.21
CA ASP A 56 18.86 -22.00 -2.11
C ASP A 56 20.16 -21.16 -2.14
N GLN A 57 20.45 -20.38 -3.18
CA GLN A 57 21.77 -19.72 -3.30
C GLN A 57 21.76 -18.19 -3.44
N CYS A 58 20.60 -17.53 -3.38
CA CYS A 58 20.55 -16.07 -3.43
C CYS A 58 19.39 -15.49 -2.59
N ALA A 59 19.20 -15.98 -1.37
CA ALA A 59 18.36 -15.30 -0.40
C ALA A 59 19.13 -14.07 0.12
N LEU A 60 19.11 -12.97 -0.65
CA LEU A 60 19.64 -11.67 -0.22
C LEU A 60 19.00 -11.22 1.10
N THR A 61 17.74 -11.59 1.29
CA THR A 61 16.90 -11.18 2.40
C THR A 61 16.87 -12.31 3.44
N PRO A 62 17.19 -12.03 4.72
CA PRO A 62 17.15 -13.06 5.76
C PRO A 62 15.76 -13.69 5.90
N PRO A 63 15.66 -14.94 6.38
CA PRO A 63 14.37 -15.59 6.62
C PRO A 63 13.53 -14.76 7.60
N GLY A 64 12.24 -14.60 7.30
CA GLY A 64 11.31 -13.76 8.07
C GLY A 64 11.28 -12.28 7.67
N TYR A 65 12.00 -11.89 6.62
CA TYR A 65 11.98 -10.56 6.01
C TYR A 65 11.58 -10.65 4.53
N GLY A 66 11.24 -9.51 3.93
CA GLY A 66 10.81 -9.43 2.54
C GLY A 66 9.54 -10.24 2.31
N PHE A 67 9.55 -11.09 1.29
CA PHE A 67 8.40 -11.94 0.95
C PHE A 67 8.13 -13.09 1.95
N ASP A 68 9.08 -13.37 2.85
CA ASP A 68 8.93 -14.34 3.94
C ASP A 68 8.48 -13.70 5.26
N ALA A 69 8.25 -12.37 5.28
CA ALA A 69 7.75 -11.69 6.47
C ALA A 69 6.37 -12.21 6.87
N GLY A 70 6.21 -12.63 8.13
CA GLY A 70 4.93 -13.07 8.68
C GLY A 70 3.92 -11.93 8.83
N ALA A 71 2.62 -12.25 8.73
CA ALA A 71 1.52 -11.29 8.90
C ALA A 71 1.61 -10.51 10.22
N GLU A 72 2.03 -11.17 11.31
CA GLU A 72 2.23 -10.53 12.62
C GLU A 72 3.19 -9.34 12.56
N ARG A 73 4.31 -9.48 11.84
CA ARG A 73 5.29 -8.39 11.70
C ARG A 73 4.73 -7.26 10.86
N ILE A 74 4.05 -7.58 9.76
CA ILE A 74 3.42 -6.59 8.87
C ILE A 74 2.38 -5.77 9.67
N MET A 75 1.66 -6.41 10.59
CA MET A 75 0.75 -5.74 11.52
C MET A 75 1.49 -4.87 12.54
N LYS A 76 2.58 -5.32 13.14
CA LYS A 76 3.34 -4.49 14.09
C LYS A 76 3.89 -3.21 13.43
N GLU A 77 4.41 -3.32 12.21
CA GLU A 77 5.09 -2.20 11.54
C GLU A 77 4.15 -1.06 11.12
N GLY A 78 2.86 -1.34 10.87
CA GLY A 78 1.88 -0.29 10.52
C GLY A 78 1.09 0.29 11.70
N GLY A 79 1.40 -0.08 12.95
CA GLY A 79 0.91 0.55 14.19
C GLY A 79 -0.58 0.40 14.54
N THR A 80 -1.47 0.32 13.55
CA THR A 80 -2.93 0.26 13.76
C THR A 80 -3.54 -1.05 13.25
N THR A 81 -4.72 -1.39 13.77
CA THR A 81 -5.53 -2.53 13.33
C THR A 81 -5.98 -2.41 11.88
N GLY A 82 -6.02 -1.20 11.31
CA GLY A 82 -6.33 -0.95 9.90
C GLY A 82 -7.83 -1.04 9.54
N TYR A 83 -8.72 -1.02 10.53
CA TYR A 83 -10.17 -0.96 10.31
C TYR A 83 -10.86 -0.02 11.31
N ILE A 84 -12.14 0.29 11.05
CA ILE A 84 -13.08 0.85 12.04
C ILE A 84 -14.28 -0.09 12.19
N ASN A 85 -15.02 0.01 13.30
CA ASN A 85 -16.27 -0.72 13.46
C ASN A 85 -17.47 0.15 13.06
N ALA A 86 -18.44 -0.46 12.40
CA ALA A 86 -19.71 0.15 12.02
C ALA A 86 -20.86 -0.83 12.27
N PHE A 87 -22.07 -0.31 12.47
CA PHE A 87 -23.27 -1.14 12.59
C PHE A 87 -24.00 -1.23 11.24
N VAL A 88 -24.71 -2.34 11.00
CA VAL A 88 -25.48 -2.58 9.76
C VAL A 88 -26.48 -1.47 9.45
N ASP A 89 -27.07 -0.87 10.48
CA ASP A 89 -28.05 0.22 10.42
C ASP A 89 -27.42 1.62 10.38
N GLU A 90 -26.08 1.71 10.34
CA GLU A 90 -25.39 2.99 10.28
C GLU A 90 -25.44 3.60 8.86
N LEU A 91 -25.64 4.92 8.82
CA LEU A 91 -25.65 5.68 7.57
C LEU A 91 -24.25 5.70 6.94
N ILE A 92 -24.17 5.38 5.64
CA ILE A 92 -22.91 5.37 4.88
C ILE A 92 -22.10 6.67 5.02
N PRO A 93 -22.68 7.89 4.94
CA PRO A 93 -21.92 9.13 5.15
C PRO A 93 -21.21 9.21 6.50
N ASN A 94 -21.84 8.71 7.57
CA ASN A 94 -21.25 8.72 8.91
C ASN A 94 -20.10 7.72 9.01
N VAL A 95 -20.27 6.53 8.41
CA VAL A 95 -19.21 5.51 8.35
C VAL A 95 -18.02 6.03 7.54
N VAL A 96 -18.27 6.63 6.39
CA VAL A 96 -17.25 7.24 5.54
C VAL A 96 -16.53 8.36 6.30
N GLU A 97 -17.26 9.26 6.96
CA GLU A 97 -16.66 10.27 7.82
C GLU A 97 -15.75 9.61 8.86
N LYS A 98 -16.21 8.60 9.61
CA LYS A 98 -15.37 7.86 10.56
C LYS A 98 -14.12 7.24 9.92
N MET A 99 -14.21 6.71 8.69
CA MET A 99 -13.08 6.10 7.98
C MET A 99 -11.98 7.10 7.63
N TYR A 100 -12.33 8.38 7.45
CA TYR A 100 -11.39 9.45 7.09
C TYR A 100 -11.11 10.44 8.24
N SER A 101 -11.93 10.45 9.29
CA SER A 101 -11.85 11.38 10.44
C SER A 101 -10.97 10.90 11.59
N SER A 102 -10.16 9.85 11.40
CA SER A 102 -9.25 9.28 12.41
C SER A 102 -8.05 10.18 12.80
N SER A 103 -8.26 11.50 12.86
CA SER A 103 -7.24 12.52 13.12
C SER A 103 -7.46 13.39 14.37
N SER A 104 -8.52 13.23 15.20
CA SER A 104 -8.87 14.31 16.15
C SER A 104 -9.25 13.99 17.60
N SER A 105 -9.28 12.74 18.08
CA SER A 105 -9.79 12.46 19.45
C SER A 105 -8.85 11.77 20.46
N SER A 106 -7.58 11.52 20.13
CA SER A 106 -6.59 11.10 21.14
C SER A 106 -5.52 12.17 21.33
N SER A 107 -5.71 12.97 22.39
CA SER A 107 -4.81 14.00 22.93
C SER A 107 -3.51 13.45 23.53
N SER A 108 -2.83 12.54 22.85
CA SER A 108 -1.47 12.11 23.18
C SER A 108 -0.54 12.45 22.02
N SER A 109 0.09 13.61 22.14
CA SER A 109 1.15 14.11 21.29
C SER A 109 2.29 13.08 21.18
N SER A 110 2.41 12.38 20.04
CA SER A 110 3.70 12.17 19.34
C SER A 110 3.69 11.12 18.22
N ASP A 111 2.67 10.26 18.05
CA ASP A 111 2.75 9.22 17.02
C ASP A 111 1.96 9.51 15.73
N LEU A 112 2.75 9.70 14.69
CA LEU A 112 2.47 10.28 13.40
C LEU A 112 2.07 9.19 12.41
N ALA A 113 0.83 8.71 12.47
CA ALA A 113 0.18 8.04 11.34
C ALA A 113 -1.33 7.98 11.57
N ALA A 114 -2.04 9.07 11.26
CA ALA A 114 -3.48 9.02 10.98
C ALA A 114 -3.69 8.06 9.82
N THR A 115 -3.81 6.77 10.14
CA THR A 115 -3.93 5.71 9.15
C THR A 115 -5.38 5.71 8.73
N ILE A 116 -5.65 6.19 7.52
CA ILE A 116 -6.93 6.04 6.86
C ILE A 116 -7.15 4.53 6.73
N SER A 117 -8.01 3.96 7.59
CA SER A 117 -8.28 2.52 7.58
C SER A 117 -8.81 2.07 6.24
N GLY A 118 -9.55 2.92 5.51
CA GLY A 118 -10.11 2.61 4.18
C GLY A 118 -11.08 1.42 4.18
N VAL A 119 -11.29 0.81 5.35
CA VAL A 119 -12.06 -0.40 5.61
C VAL A 119 -12.84 -0.22 6.91
N ALA A 120 -14.14 -0.53 6.86
CA ALA A 120 -15.01 -0.64 8.01
C ALA A 120 -15.51 -2.09 8.14
N LEU A 121 -15.43 -2.65 9.34
CA LEU A 121 -16.03 -3.92 9.68
C LEU A 121 -17.46 -3.67 10.14
N VAL A 122 -18.40 -4.34 9.50
CA VAL A 122 -19.83 -4.12 9.72
C VAL A 122 -20.36 -5.25 10.60
N TYR A 123 -20.97 -4.87 11.73
CA TYR A 123 -21.56 -5.81 12.68
C TYR A 123 -23.04 -5.57 12.85
N THR A 124 -23.78 -6.65 13.07
CA THR A 124 -25.15 -6.56 13.56
C THR A 124 -25.16 -6.07 15.01
N ARG A 125 -26.29 -5.53 15.49
CA ARG A 125 -26.43 -5.17 16.92
C ARG A 125 -26.31 -6.37 17.87
N ALA A 126 -26.47 -7.59 17.37
CA ALA A 126 -26.25 -8.82 18.11
C ALA A 126 -24.75 -9.18 18.24
N GLY A 127 -23.85 -8.40 17.63
CA GLY A 127 -22.40 -8.64 17.65
C GLY A 127 -21.91 -9.58 16.55
N HIS A 128 -22.80 -10.10 15.70
CA HIS A 128 -22.39 -10.95 14.58
C HIS A 128 -21.76 -10.14 13.45
N PHE A 129 -20.64 -10.64 12.93
CA PHE A 129 -19.99 -10.07 11.77
C PHE A 129 -20.88 -10.18 10.52
N HIS A 130 -21.26 -9.04 9.96
CA HIS A 130 -22.12 -8.96 8.76
C HIS A 130 -21.29 -8.91 7.48
N GLY A 131 -20.17 -8.18 7.51
CA GLY A 131 -19.32 -8.04 6.34
C GLY A 131 -18.30 -6.91 6.44
N VAL A 132 -17.71 -6.57 5.30
CA VAL A 132 -16.71 -5.51 5.17
C VAL A 132 -17.23 -4.44 4.22
N PHE A 133 -17.08 -3.19 4.62
CA PHE A 133 -17.35 -2.03 3.77
C PHE A 133 -16.05 -1.29 3.45
N THR A 134 -15.82 -1.04 2.17
CA THR A 134 -14.59 -0.45 1.64
C THR A 134 -14.89 0.76 0.75
N GLU A 135 -13.84 1.46 0.33
CA GLU A 135 -13.94 2.52 -0.69
C GLU A 135 -14.63 2.05 -1.98
N ARG A 136 -14.45 0.78 -2.38
CA ARG A 136 -15.14 0.21 -3.55
C ARG A 136 -16.65 0.21 -3.37
N ASP A 137 -17.11 -0.18 -2.18
CA ASP A 137 -18.52 -0.26 -1.83
C ASP A 137 -19.14 1.15 -1.75
N TYR A 138 -18.37 2.12 -1.26
CA TYR A 138 -18.75 3.53 -1.31
C TYR A 138 -18.94 4.05 -2.75
N VAL A 139 -18.05 3.69 -3.69
CA VAL A 139 -18.21 4.05 -5.11
C VAL A 139 -19.46 3.39 -5.71
N LEU A 140 -19.75 2.14 -5.37
CA LEU A 140 -20.97 1.45 -5.81
C LEU A 140 -22.23 2.15 -5.26
N TRP A 141 -22.21 2.56 -4.00
CA TRP A 141 -23.29 3.32 -3.40
C TRP A 141 -23.48 4.69 -4.07
N SER A 142 -22.41 5.47 -4.26
CA SER A 142 -22.51 6.82 -4.84
C SER A 142 -22.99 6.78 -6.29
N THR A 143 -22.50 5.84 -7.09
CA THR A 143 -22.97 5.63 -8.47
C THR A 143 -24.43 5.19 -8.53
N SER A 144 -24.88 4.34 -7.61
CA SER A 144 -26.30 3.94 -7.51
C SER A 144 -27.21 5.13 -7.22
N ARG A 145 -26.75 6.05 -6.37
CA ARG A 145 -27.47 7.29 -6.04
C ARG A 145 -27.58 8.24 -7.24
N ASP A 146 -26.53 8.34 -8.05
CA ASP A 146 -26.51 9.19 -9.25
C ASP A 146 -27.48 8.66 -10.32
N VAL A 147 -27.54 7.34 -10.52
CA VAL A 147 -28.49 6.72 -11.46
C VAL A 147 -29.94 6.99 -11.04
N SER A 148 -30.24 6.86 -9.74
CA SER A 148 -31.58 7.12 -9.22
C SER A 148 -31.97 8.61 -9.22
N SER A 149 -31.00 9.51 -9.36
CA SER A 149 -31.23 10.97 -9.34
C SER A 149 -31.99 11.50 -10.57
N THR A 150 -32.16 10.66 -11.60
CA THR A 150 -32.95 10.95 -12.81
C THR A 150 -34.46 10.78 -12.60
N LEU A 151 -34.88 10.17 -11.48
CA LEU A 151 -36.28 10.01 -11.09
C LEU A 151 -36.66 11.05 -10.02
N PRO A 152 -37.93 11.51 -9.96
CA PRO A 152 -38.40 12.50 -8.98
C PRO A 152 -38.36 12.04 -7.50
N GLU A 153 -37.81 10.86 -7.20
CA GLU A 153 -37.68 10.30 -5.84
C GLU A 153 -36.52 10.85 -5.00
N ARG A 154 -35.86 11.93 -5.45
CA ARG A 154 -34.72 12.58 -4.76
C ARG A 154 -34.93 12.86 -3.26
N MET A 155 -36.17 13.10 -2.81
CA MET A 155 -36.44 13.38 -1.39
C MET A 155 -36.53 12.11 -0.51
N LYS A 156 -36.74 10.91 -1.09
CA LYS A 156 -36.84 9.68 -0.31
C LYS A 156 -35.47 9.17 0.16
N PHE A 157 -34.43 9.37 -0.65
CA PHE A 157 -33.05 8.91 -0.37
C PHE A 157 -32.35 9.60 0.80
N SER A 158 -32.85 10.75 1.28
CA SER A 158 -32.26 11.40 2.45
C SER A 158 -32.70 10.77 3.77
N ASN A 159 -33.78 9.99 3.76
CA ASN A 159 -34.40 9.41 4.96
C ASN A 159 -34.68 7.89 4.82
N SER A 160 -34.32 7.25 3.70
CA SER A 160 -34.61 5.84 3.43
C SER A 160 -33.48 4.91 3.89
N GLU A 161 -33.91 3.70 4.28
CA GLU A 161 -33.11 2.49 4.57
C GLU A 161 -32.07 2.15 3.48
N GLU A 162 -32.10 2.81 2.32
CA GLU A 162 -31.14 2.68 1.23
C GLU A 162 -29.79 3.36 1.51
N SER A 163 -29.72 4.14 2.59
CA SER A 163 -28.48 4.74 3.07
C SER A 163 -27.75 3.88 4.12
N GLU A 164 -28.33 2.73 4.47
CA GLU A 164 -27.75 1.78 5.41
C GLU A 164 -26.59 1.01 4.78
N ILE A 165 -25.48 0.95 5.51
CA ILE A 165 -24.25 0.29 5.08
C ILE A 165 -24.44 -1.20 4.79
N GLY A 166 -25.37 -1.87 5.48
CA GLY A 166 -25.60 -3.30 5.36
C GLY A 166 -25.92 -3.82 3.96
N ARG A 167 -26.51 -2.97 3.09
CA ARG A 167 -26.88 -3.34 1.71
C ARG A 167 -25.70 -3.26 0.73
N TYR A 168 -24.71 -2.42 1.04
CA TYR A 168 -23.58 -2.14 0.15
C TYR A 168 -22.29 -2.83 0.63
N SER A 169 -22.23 -3.27 1.88
CA SER A 169 -21.09 -4.04 2.40
C SER A 169 -20.92 -5.38 1.68
N THR A 170 -19.67 -5.76 1.44
CA THR A 170 -19.31 -7.12 1.01
C THR A 170 -19.69 -8.10 2.12
N PRO A 171 -20.57 -9.08 1.87
CA PRO A 171 -21.08 -9.97 2.91
C PRO A 171 -20.00 -10.93 3.41
N ALA A 172 -20.12 -11.38 4.66
CA ALA A 172 -19.12 -12.18 5.38
C ALA A 172 -18.67 -13.45 4.64
N ASP A 173 -19.58 -14.10 3.89
CA ASP A 173 -19.32 -15.29 3.06
C ASP A 173 -18.34 -15.04 1.89
N LYS A 174 -18.19 -13.78 1.47
CA LYS A 174 -17.28 -13.37 0.38
C LYS A 174 -16.01 -12.71 0.89
N VAL A 175 -15.88 -12.54 2.20
CA VAL A 175 -14.69 -11.93 2.81
C VAL A 175 -13.58 -12.96 2.83
N VAL A 176 -12.42 -12.59 2.30
CA VAL A 176 -11.23 -13.44 2.33
C VAL A 176 -10.45 -13.16 3.62
N THR A 177 -10.22 -14.22 4.37
CA THR A 177 -9.48 -14.23 5.63
C THR A 177 -8.08 -14.81 5.45
N ALA A 178 -7.17 -14.46 6.35
CA ALA A 178 -5.88 -15.12 6.50
C ALA A 178 -5.49 -15.22 7.96
N SER A 179 -4.60 -16.17 8.24
CA SER A 179 -4.07 -16.38 9.58
C SER A 179 -2.85 -15.50 9.84
N MET A 180 -2.55 -15.24 11.10
CA MET A 180 -1.33 -14.59 11.53
C MET A 180 -0.04 -15.35 11.16
N THR A 181 -0.14 -16.64 10.89
CA THR A 181 0.99 -17.49 10.48
C THR A 181 1.33 -17.38 9.00
N ASP A 182 0.46 -16.76 8.19
CA ASP A 182 0.71 -16.60 6.76
C ASP A 182 1.85 -15.60 6.51
N ASN A 183 2.69 -15.89 5.50
CA ASN A 183 3.77 -15.01 5.07
C ASN A 183 3.30 -14.02 3.98
N ALA A 184 4.10 -12.98 3.74
CA ALA A 184 3.78 -11.92 2.78
C ALA A 184 3.50 -12.47 1.37
N SER A 185 4.23 -13.48 0.92
CA SER A 185 4.01 -14.13 -0.38
C SER A 185 2.65 -14.84 -0.48
N SER A 186 2.27 -15.62 0.54
CA SER A 186 0.95 -16.26 0.64
C SER A 186 -0.18 -15.22 0.67
N LEU A 187 -0.02 -14.16 1.48
CA LEU A 187 -0.99 -13.07 1.57
C LEU A 187 -1.18 -12.36 0.22
N LEU A 188 -0.09 -11.97 -0.45
CA LEU A 188 -0.16 -11.31 -1.76
C LEU A 188 -0.80 -12.20 -2.82
N LYS A 189 -0.51 -13.51 -2.78
CA LYS A 189 -1.15 -14.49 -3.67
C LYS A 189 -2.66 -14.54 -3.42
N LYS A 190 -3.10 -14.71 -2.16
CA LYS A 190 -4.52 -14.69 -1.79
C LYS A 190 -5.23 -13.42 -2.26
N MET A 191 -4.60 -12.26 -2.08
CA MET A 191 -5.16 -10.96 -2.49
C MET A 191 -5.26 -10.81 -4.01
N LYS A 192 -4.26 -11.31 -4.74
CA LYS A 192 -4.26 -11.32 -6.21
C LYS A 192 -5.33 -12.26 -6.76
N ASP A 193 -5.40 -13.49 -6.24
CA ASP A 193 -6.31 -14.53 -6.70
C ASP A 193 -7.78 -14.14 -6.47
N SER A 194 -8.07 -13.44 -5.36
CA SER A 194 -9.41 -12.94 -5.04
C SER A 194 -9.69 -11.53 -5.57
N ASN A 195 -8.72 -10.86 -6.20
CA ASN A 195 -8.82 -9.49 -6.70
C ASN A 195 -9.29 -8.48 -5.62
N ILE A 196 -8.71 -8.58 -4.42
CA ILE A 196 -8.98 -7.69 -3.28
C ILE A 196 -7.72 -6.91 -2.88
N ARG A 197 -7.93 -5.72 -2.30
CA ARG A 197 -6.84 -4.84 -1.83
C ARG A 197 -6.63 -4.86 -0.32
N HIS A 198 -7.57 -5.43 0.41
CA HIS A 198 -7.58 -5.55 1.86
C HIS A 198 -7.90 -6.98 2.21
N LEU A 199 -7.22 -7.51 3.21
CA LEU A 199 -7.38 -8.87 3.67
C LEU A 199 -7.58 -8.87 5.19
N LEU A 200 -8.57 -9.64 5.64
CA LEU A 200 -8.95 -9.71 7.05
C LEU A 200 -8.06 -10.73 7.76
N LEU A 201 -7.43 -10.32 8.85
CA LEU A 201 -6.67 -11.23 9.70
C LEU A 201 -7.52 -11.66 10.88
N THR A 202 -7.66 -12.97 11.01
CA THR A 202 -8.46 -13.63 12.04
C THR A 202 -7.60 -14.61 12.85
N LYS A 203 -8.04 -14.98 14.06
CA LYS A 203 -7.31 -15.98 14.87
C LYS A 203 -7.51 -17.38 14.28
N SER A 204 -8.74 -17.69 13.86
CA SER A 204 -9.04 -18.88 13.04
C SER A 204 -8.96 -18.56 11.56
N ALA A 205 -8.68 -19.54 10.68
CA ALA A 205 -8.74 -19.32 9.23
C ALA A 205 -10.18 -19.12 8.71
N ASP A 206 -11.18 -19.37 9.54
CA ASP A 206 -12.60 -19.30 9.18
C ASP A 206 -13.15 -17.86 9.20
N VAL A 207 -14.39 -17.71 8.73
CA VAL A 207 -15.14 -16.44 8.79
C VAL A 207 -15.33 -16.06 10.26
N PRO A 208 -15.00 -14.82 10.67
CA PRO A 208 -15.11 -14.43 12.05
C PRO A 208 -16.57 -14.36 12.49
N GLU A 209 -16.88 -14.94 13.64
CA GLU A 209 -18.23 -14.87 14.21
C GLU A 209 -18.50 -13.53 14.90
N GLY A 210 -17.44 -12.87 15.39
CA GLY A 210 -17.50 -11.61 16.13
C GLY A 210 -16.18 -10.85 16.16
N GLU A 211 -16.19 -9.70 16.82
CA GLU A 211 -15.05 -8.75 16.84
C GLU A 211 -13.79 -9.36 17.48
N GLU A 212 -13.94 -10.22 18.49
CA GLU A 212 -12.81 -10.80 19.23
C GLU A 212 -11.94 -11.74 18.40
N ASP A 213 -12.47 -12.30 17.31
CA ASP A 213 -11.73 -13.16 16.39
C ASP A 213 -10.91 -12.35 15.38
N VAL A 214 -11.29 -11.10 15.13
CA VAL A 214 -10.60 -10.23 14.18
C VAL A 214 -9.39 -9.58 14.84
N VAL A 215 -8.21 -9.87 14.30
CA VAL A 215 -6.97 -9.27 14.79
C VAL A 215 -6.65 -7.95 14.07
N GLY A 216 -7.00 -7.84 12.79
CA GLY A 216 -6.66 -6.68 11.99
C GLY A 216 -7.04 -6.78 10.52
N VAL A 217 -6.79 -5.72 9.78
CA VAL A 217 -6.90 -5.69 8.32
C VAL A 217 -5.55 -5.26 7.75
N ILE A 218 -5.02 -6.10 6.85
CA ILE A 218 -3.81 -5.79 6.09
C ILE A 218 -4.21 -5.31 4.70
N SER A 219 -3.65 -4.17 4.27
CA SER A 219 -3.73 -3.73 2.88
C SER A 219 -2.54 -4.23 2.08
N MET A 220 -2.74 -4.42 0.77
CA MET A 220 -1.67 -4.78 -0.16
C MET A 220 -0.53 -3.76 -0.11
N ARG A 221 -0.87 -2.48 0.05
CA ARG A 221 0.10 -1.39 0.24
C ARG A 221 0.99 -1.62 1.46
N ARG A 222 0.40 -2.03 2.59
CA ARG A 222 1.15 -2.30 3.83
C ARG A 222 2.13 -3.46 3.65
N ILE A 223 1.70 -4.55 3.02
CA ILE A 223 2.58 -5.69 2.71
C ILE A 223 3.75 -5.21 1.84
N MET A 224 3.45 -4.52 0.74
CA MET A 224 4.48 -4.04 -0.19
C MET A 224 5.44 -3.04 0.46
N ASN A 225 4.98 -2.19 1.38
CA ASN A 225 5.84 -1.27 2.09
C ASN A 225 6.89 -2.01 2.94
N VAL A 226 6.47 -3.04 3.67
CA VAL A 226 7.38 -3.87 4.49
C VAL A 226 8.36 -4.62 3.58
N VAL A 227 7.85 -5.27 2.53
CA VAL A 227 8.69 -6.01 1.57
C VAL A 227 9.74 -5.09 0.93
N VAL A 228 9.33 -3.93 0.43
CA VAL A 228 10.25 -2.98 -0.21
C VAL A 228 11.25 -2.39 0.79
N SER A 229 10.83 -2.15 2.03
CA SER A 229 11.72 -1.69 3.10
C SER A 229 12.83 -2.72 3.37
N ASP A 230 12.45 -3.99 3.50
CA ASP A 230 13.38 -5.10 3.77
C ASP A 230 14.34 -5.35 2.60
N GLU A 231 13.80 -5.43 1.38
CA GLU A 231 14.60 -5.62 0.15
C GLU A 231 15.57 -4.45 -0.08
N ARG A 232 15.17 -3.23 0.29
CA ARG A 232 16.07 -2.07 0.23
C ARG A 232 17.23 -2.21 1.22
N LEU A 233 16.95 -2.69 2.43
CA LEU A 233 17.98 -2.90 3.46
C LEU A 233 18.95 -4.02 3.07
N SER A 234 18.46 -5.11 2.48
CA SER A 234 19.30 -6.22 2.01
C SER A 234 20.23 -5.78 0.87
N LEU A 235 19.72 -5.00 -0.10
CA LEU A 235 20.54 -4.43 -1.18
C LEU A 235 21.61 -3.46 -0.68
N GLN A 236 21.28 -2.63 0.32
CA GLN A 236 22.26 -1.73 0.93
C GLN A 236 23.36 -2.49 1.68
N ALA A 237 23.03 -3.59 2.35
CA ALA A 237 24.00 -4.45 3.01
C ALA A 237 24.96 -5.08 1.98
N LEU A 238 24.44 -5.60 0.88
CA LEU A 238 25.29 -6.14 -0.20
C LEU A 238 26.18 -5.09 -0.85
N ALA A 239 25.67 -3.88 -1.11
CA ALA A 239 26.47 -2.81 -1.67
C ALA A 239 27.68 -2.48 -0.77
N LYS A 240 27.49 -2.49 0.55
CA LYS A 240 28.59 -2.32 1.52
C LYS A 240 29.58 -3.48 1.46
N VAL A 241 29.11 -4.73 1.44
CA VAL A 241 29.99 -5.91 1.36
C VAL A 241 30.81 -5.91 0.08
N ARG A 242 30.20 -5.57 -1.06
CA ARG A 242 30.89 -5.44 -2.35
C ARG A 242 31.97 -4.35 -2.30
N ASN A 243 31.65 -3.17 -1.78
CA ASN A 243 32.63 -2.10 -1.62
C ASN A 243 33.80 -2.52 -0.71
N TRP A 244 33.50 -3.22 0.39
CA TRP A 244 34.52 -3.77 1.28
C TRP A 244 35.43 -4.78 0.56
N ARG A 245 34.86 -5.68 -0.25
CA ARG A 245 35.65 -6.64 -1.04
C ARG A 245 36.58 -5.92 -2.02
N ASN A 246 36.09 -4.92 -2.75
CA ASN A 246 36.91 -4.15 -3.69
C ASN A 246 38.06 -3.43 -2.97
N VAL A 247 37.80 -2.79 -1.83
CA VAL A 247 38.83 -2.14 -1.01
C VAL A 247 39.86 -3.15 -0.49
N HIS A 248 39.42 -4.35 -0.13
CA HIS A 248 40.33 -5.40 0.31
C HIS A 248 41.20 -5.93 -0.83
N GLU A 249 40.62 -6.17 -2.01
CA GLU A 249 41.35 -6.60 -3.22
C GLU A 249 42.39 -5.56 -3.65
N GLU A 250 42.05 -4.27 -3.63
CA GLU A 250 43.00 -3.18 -3.90
C GLU A 250 44.15 -3.15 -2.87
N ARG A 251 43.85 -3.38 -1.59
CA ARG A 251 44.87 -3.46 -0.52
C ARG A 251 45.77 -4.69 -0.65
N THR A 252 45.22 -5.84 -1.02
CA THR A 252 46.03 -7.06 -1.22
C THR A 252 46.92 -6.92 -2.45
N MET A 253 46.40 -6.37 -3.56
CA MET A 253 47.21 -6.13 -4.76
C MET A 253 48.33 -5.13 -4.47
N THR A 254 48.05 -4.00 -3.82
CA THR A 254 49.08 -3.00 -3.49
C THR A 254 50.15 -3.56 -2.54
N ASN A 255 49.79 -4.42 -1.58
CA ASN A 255 50.76 -5.10 -0.73
C ASN A 255 51.64 -6.10 -1.50
N GLU A 256 51.05 -6.89 -2.41
CA GLU A 256 51.82 -7.81 -3.25
C GLU A 256 52.79 -7.08 -4.18
N TYR A 257 52.37 -5.97 -4.79
CA TYR A 257 53.27 -5.10 -5.56
C TYR A 257 54.41 -4.52 -4.71
N HIS A 258 54.14 -4.15 -3.46
CA HIS A 258 55.19 -3.67 -2.54
C HIS A 258 56.18 -4.76 -2.12
N ILE A 259 55.71 -6.00 -1.94
CA ILE A 259 56.56 -7.15 -1.62
C ILE A 259 57.44 -7.52 -2.84
N LEU A 260 56.87 -7.52 -4.05
CA LEU A 260 57.60 -7.80 -5.28
C LEU A 260 58.64 -6.71 -5.56
N THR A 261 58.29 -5.42 -5.46
CA THR A 261 59.27 -4.34 -5.63
C THR A 261 60.38 -4.39 -4.59
N ARG A 262 60.12 -4.69 -3.31
CA ARG A 262 61.19 -4.86 -2.31
C ARG A 262 62.07 -6.10 -2.54
N ARG A 263 61.51 -7.21 -3.02
CA ARG A 263 62.29 -8.43 -3.32
C ARG A 263 63.15 -8.30 -4.58
N PHE A 264 62.71 -7.54 -5.58
CA PHE A 264 63.41 -7.42 -6.87
C PHE A 264 64.21 -6.11 -7.04
N ALA A 265 63.97 -5.07 -6.24
CA ALA A 265 64.72 -3.81 -6.30
C ALA A 265 66.24 -3.94 -6.03
N PRO A 266 66.75 -4.76 -5.08
CA PRO A 266 68.19 -4.75 -4.81
C PRO A 266 69.03 -5.45 -5.90
N ARG A 267 68.44 -6.07 -6.93
CA ARG A 267 69.19 -6.68 -8.04
C ARG A 267 69.22 -5.88 -9.34
N LEU A 268 68.45 -4.79 -9.44
CA LEU A 268 68.44 -3.93 -10.63
C LEU A 268 69.38 -2.72 -10.50
N ALA A 269 69.93 -2.45 -9.32
CA ALA A 269 70.88 -1.36 -9.09
C ALA A 269 72.32 -1.64 -9.57
N GLU A 270 72.62 -2.86 -10.02
CA GLU A 270 73.96 -3.27 -10.47
C GLU A 270 74.00 -3.68 -11.95
N ILE A 271 73.12 -3.13 -12.80
CA ILE A 271 73.34 -3.21 -14.24
C ILE A 271 74.14 -1.96 -14.64
N PRO A 272 75.46 -2.05 -14.88
CA PRO A 272 76.22 -0.92 -15.36
C PRO A 272 75.66 -0.48 -16.72
N TYR A 273 75.33 0.81 -16.82
CA TYR A 273 74.80 1.48 -18.02
C TYR A 273 75.74 1.48 -19.24
N SER A 274 76.78 0.64 -19.27
CA SER A 274 77.83 0.67 -20.29
C SER A 274 77.61 -0.25 -21.50
N ARG A 275 76.44 -0.89 -21.64
CA ARG A 275 76.11 -1.70 -22.83
C ARG A 275 74.65 -1.56 -23.26
N ILE A 276 74.30 -0.39 -23.77
CA ILE A 276 73.23 -0.25 -24.76
C ILE A 276 73.83 0.53 -25.92
N VAL A 277 74.40 -0.22 -26.87
CA VAL A 277 74.79 0.28 -28.19
C VAL A 277 73.65 -0.16 -29.12
N LEU A 278 72.99 0.82 -29.73
CA LEU A 278 72.05 0.65 -30.84
C LEU A 278 72.75 0.06 -32.07
#